data_AF-A0A937VQI4-F1
#
_entry.id   AF-A0A937VQI4-F1
#
_cell.length_a   1.000
_cell.length_b   1.000
_cell.length_c   1.000
_cell.angle_alpha   90.00
_cell.angle_beta   90.00
_cell.angle_gamma   90.00
#
_symmetry.space_group_name_H-M   'P 1'
#
loop_
_entity.id
_entity.type
_entity.pdbx_description
1 polymer ?
#
loop_
_entity_poly.entity_id
_entity_poly.type
_entity_poly.pdbx_seq_one_letter_code
_entity_poly.pdbx_strand_id
1 'polypeptide(L)'
;MIDVIDKCLQARQVVDRHVPGEEVYAFTDTQLRDVLYEAISPVRRRRQHLKVAEALEKVYARKLEDYLEALAYHFLEGNDLPKAVDYSQKAGDKAARLFAWDQSRRYYETALKLMEK
;
A
#
# COMPACT_ATOMS: atom_id res chain seq x y z
N MET A 1 10.99 -15.81 9.67
CA MET A 1 10.64 -14.62 8.85
C MET A 1 11.88 -13.74 8.66
N ILE A 2 12.69 -13.55 9.71
CA ILE A 2 14.02 -12.89 9.66
C ILE A 2 14.96 -13.58 8.63
N ASP A 3 15.05 -14.91 8.63
CA ASP A 3 15.91 -15.66 7.70
C ASP A 3 15.67 -15.42 6.20
N VAL A 4 14.49 -14.94 5.80
CA VAL A 4 14.18 -14.67 4.39
C VAL A 4 14.71 -13.30 3.98
N ILE A 5 14.59 -12.30 4.85
CA ILE A 5 15.13 -10.96 4.62
C ILE A 5 16.66 -11.02 4.59
N ASP A 6 17.27 -11.77 5.51
CA ASP A 6 18.73 -11.97 5.53
C ASP A 6 19.26 -12.58 4.24
N LYS A 7 18.56 -13.57 3.68
CA LYS A 7 18.90 -14.17 2.38
C LYS A 7 18.78 -13.16 1.25
N CYS A 8 17.74 -12.33 1.24
CA CYS A 8 17.56 -11.28 0.23
C CYS A 8 18.63 -10.18 0.34
N LEU A 9 19.08 -9.84 1.55
CA LEU A 9 20.19 -8.92 1.80
C LEU A 9 21.51 -9.50 1.27
N GLN A 10 21.80 -10.77 1.59
CA GLN A 10 22.99 -11.47 1.08
C GLN A 10 23.00 -11.55 -0.45
N ALA A 11 21.84 -11.79 -1.06
CA ALA A 11 21.67 -11.82 -2.51
C ALA A 11 21.59 -10.43 -3.16
N ARG A 12 21.68 -9.33 -2.39
CA ARG A 12 21.55 -7.93 -2.85
C ARG A 12 20.26 -7.65 -3.62
N GLN A 13 19.19 -8.37 -3.30
CA GLN A 13 17.85 -8.12 -3.83
C GLN A 13 17.13 -7.02 -3.04
N VAL A 14 17.52 -6.88 -1.77
CA VAL A 14 17.02 -5.87 -0.84
C VAL A 14 18.23 -5.20 -0.18
N VAL A 15 18.08 -3.94 0.20
CA VAL A 15 19.04 -3.14 0.96
C VAL A 15 18.40 -2.62 2.24
N ASP A 16 19.23 -2.49 3.27
CA ASP A 16 18.91 -1.72 4.47
C ASP A 16 18.91 -0.23 4.13
N ARG A 17 17.84 0.47 4.51
CA ARG A 17 17.79 1.93 4.55
C ARG A 17 17.92 2.35 6.00
N HIS A 18 19.06 2.94 6.31
CA HIS A 18 19.31 3.44 7.65
C HIS A 18 18.33 4.57 8.01
N VAL A 19 17.38 4.25 8.88
CA VAL A 19 16.47 5.20 9.52
C VAL A 19 16.70 5.07 11.04
N PRO A 20 17.09 6.14 11.74
CA PRO A 20 17.37 6.06 13.17
C PRO A 20 16.18 5.50 13.96
N GLY A 21 16.39 4.37 14.63
CA GLY A 21 15.36 3.72 15.46
C GLY A 21 14.38 2.83 14.71
N GLU A 22 14.52 2.64 13.39
CA GLU A 22 13.64 1.80 12.58
C GLU A 22 14.44 0.88 11.64
N GLU A 23 14.07 -0.40 11.58
CA GLU A 23 14.59 -1.30 10.55
C GLU A 23 13.77 -1.13 9.27
N VAL A 24 14.35 -0.49 8.27
CA VAL A 24 13.69 -0.22 6.99
C VAL A 24 14.45 -0.92 5.87
N TYR A 25 13.73 -1.72 5.09
CA TYR A 25 14.29 -2.45 3.96
C TYR A 25 13.64 -1.99 2.65
N ALA A 26 14.42 -1.90 1.58
CA ALA A 26 13.94 -1.55 0.25
C ALA A 26 14.54 -2.45 -0.83
N PHE A 27 13.80 -2.69 -1.91
CA PHE A 27 14.38 -3.35 -3.09
C PHE A 27 15.53 -2.52 -3.67
N THR A 28 16.54 -3.21 -4.18
CA THR A 28 17.69 -2.57 -4.84
C THR A 28 17.34 -1.99 -6.20
N ASP A 29 16.40 -2.63 -6.91
CA ASP A 29 15.93 -2.21 -8.23
C ASP A 29 14.40 -2.32 -8.30
N THR A 30 13.75 -1.28 -8.85
CA THR A 30 12.31 -1.27 -9.10
C THR A 30 11.86 -2.32 -10.11
N GLN A 31 12.67 -2.61 -11.14
CA GLN A 31 12.40 -3.66 -12.12
C GLN A 31 12.41 -5.05 -11.46
N LEU A 32 13.36 -5.30 -10.55
CA LEU A 32 13.41 -6.56 -9.80
C LEU A 32 12.13 -6.72 -8.95
N ARG A 33 11.72 -5.66 -8.24
CA ARG A 33 10.46 -5.65 -7.49
C ARG A 33 9.29 -5.98 -8.40
N ASP A 34 9.19 -5.32 -9.55
CA ASP A 34 8.04 -5.46 -10.44
C ASP A 34 7.99 -6.88 -11.05
N VAL A 35 9.13 -7.45 -11.45
CA VAL A 35 9.22 -8.85 -11.92
C VAL A 35 8.79 -9.83 -10.83
N LEU A 36 9.29 -9.67 -9.60
CA LEU A 36 8.91 -10.53 -8.48
C LEU A 36 7.43 -10.37 -8.12
N TYR A 37 6.91 -9.16 -8.20
CA TYR A 37 5.51 -8.85 -7.92
C TYR A 37 4.56 -9.48 -8.95
N GLU A 38 4.89 -9.42 -10.24
CA GLU A 38 4.13 -10.08 -11.30
C GLU A 38 4.28 -11.62 -11.30
N ALA A 39 5.37 -12.15 -10.73
CA ALA A 39 5.52 -13.59 -10.54
C ALA A 39 4.58 -14.17 -9.45
N ILE A 40 4.00 -13.33 -8.59
CA ILE A 40 3.02 -13.77 -7.59
C ILE A 40 1.65 -13.96 -8.27
N SER A 41 1.04 -15.13 -8.07
CA SER A 41 -0.29 -15.37 -8.64
C SER A 41 -1.31 -14.31 -8.18
N PRO A 42 -2.24 -13.89 -9.05
CA PRO A 42 -3.17 -12.80 -8.73
C PRO A 42 -3.95 -13.01 -7.42
N VAL A 43 -4.37 -14.25 -7.13
CA VAL A 43 -5.09 -14.60 -5.90
C VAL A 43 -4.21 -14.39 -4.65
N ARG A 44 -2.94 -14.81 -4.72
CA ARG A 44 -2.00 -14.64 -3.60
C ARG A 44 -1.67 -13.16 -3.39
N ARG A 45 -1.53 -12.41 -4.48
CA ARG A 45 -1.26 -10.97 -4.47
C ARG A 45 -2.40 -10.20 -3.78
N ARG A 46 -3.66 -10.42 -4.19
CA ARG A 46 -4.86 -9.86 -3.54
C ARG A 46 -4.87 -10.14 -2.04
N ARG A 47 -4.67 -11.41 -1.66
CA ARG A 47 -4.63 -11.80 -0.23
C ARG A 47 -3.52 -11.11 0.54
N GLN A 48 -2.36 -10.88 -0.09
CA GLN A 48 -1.26 -10.18 0.56
C GLN A 48 -1.59 -8.69 0.74
N HIS A 49 -2.24 -8.05 -0.23
CA HIS A 49 -2.70 -6.66 -0.09
C HIS A 49 -3.71 -6.49 1.05
N LEU A 50 -4.69 -7.38 1.17
CA LEU A 50 -5.63 -7.35 2.29
C LEU A 50 -4.92 -7.45 3.64
N LYS A 51 -3.98 -8.39 3.78
CA LYS A 51 -3.19 -8.53 5.02
C LYS A 51 -2.40 -7.27 5.37
N VAL A 52 -1.84 -6.59 4.36
CA VAL A 52 -1.12 -5.34 4.58
C VAL A 52 -2.10 -4.24 5.00
N ALA A 53 -3.24 -4.10 4.33
CA ALA A 53 -4.25 -3.11 4.67
C ALA A 53 -4.78 -3.29 6.11
N GLU A 54 -5.14 -4.52 6.49
CA GLU A 54 -5.60 -4.87 7.84
C GLU A 54 -4.52 -4.60 8.91
N ALA A 55 -3.26 -4.89 8.58
CA ALA A 55 -2.15 -4.60 9.47
C ALA A 55 -1.95 -3.08 9.65
N LEU A 56 -2.03 -2.30 8.57
CA LEU A 56 -1.96 -0.85 8.63
C LEU A 56 -3.10 -0.28 9.48
N GLU A 57 -4.34 -0.75 9.28
CA GLU A 57 -5.49 -0.32 10.09
C GLU A 57 -5.29 -0.61 11.57
N LYS A 58 -4.79 -1.81 11.89
CA LYS A 58 -4.62 -2.25 13.28
C LYS A 58 -3.47 -1.53 13.98
N VAL A 59 -2.30 -1.45 13.34
CA VAL A 59 -1.08 -0.88 13.95
C VAL A 59 -1.19 0.64 14.05
N TYR A 60 -1.75 1.29 13.04
CA TYR A 60 -1.85 2.74 12.96
C TYR A 60 -3.26 3.27 13.21
N ALA A 61 -4.08 2.56 13.98
CA ALA A 61 -5.47 2.94 14.28
C ALA A 61 -5.61 4.39 14.79
N ARG A 62 -4.62 4.91 15.53
CA ARG A 62 -4.60 6.29 16.07
C ARG A 62 -4.00 7.33 15.13
N LYS A 63 -3.43 6.91 14.00
CA LYS A 63 -2.75 7.73 13.00
C LYS A 63 -3.16 7.34 11.57
N LEU A 64 -4.40 6.85 11.40
CA LEU A 64 -4.91 6.37 10.12
C LEU A 64 -4.83 7.42 9.01
N GLU A 65 -4.94 8.70 9.38
CA GLU A 65 -4.86 9.80 8.43
C GLU A 65 -3.53 9.84 7.66
N ASP A 66 -2.43 9.39 8.27
CA ASP A 66 -1.11 9.32 7.62
C ASP A 66 -1.04 8.22 6.55
N TYR A 67 -1.95 7.25 6.59
CA TYR A 67 -1.93 6.03 5.78
C TYR A 67 -3.14 5.87 4.83
N LEU A 68 -4.01 6.87 4.71
CA LEU A 68 -5.25 6.79 3.92
C LEU A 68 -4.99 6.40 2.46
N GLU A 69 -3.95 6.96 1.85
CA GLU A 69 -3.55 6.67 0.48
C GLU A 69 -3.11 5.20 0.31
N ALA A 70 -2.33 4.69 1.26
CA ALA A 70 -1.87 3.30 1.26
C ALA A 70 -3.01 2.32 1.52
N LEU A 71 -3.94 2.67 2.41
CA LEU A 71 -5.14 1.89 2.70
C LEU A 71 -6.07 1.83 1.49
N ALA A 72 -6.30 2.96 0.83
CA ALA A 72 -7.08 3.03 -0.41
C ALA A 72 -6.48 2.10 -1.49
N TYR A 73 -5.17 2.18 -1.70
CA TYR A 73 -4.45 1.33 -2.65
C TYR A 73 -4.55 -0.15 -2.29
N HIS A 74 -4.27 -0.54 -1.05
CA HIS A 74 -4.23 -1.95 -0.66
C HIS A 74 -5.61 -2.60 -0.55
N PHE A 75 -6.66 -1.88 -0.14
CA PHE A 75 -8.01 -2.45 -0.20
C PHE A 75 -8.50 -2.58 -1.64
N LEU A 76 -8.13 -1.66 -2.53
CA LEU A 76 -8.42 -1.76 -3.97
C LEU A 76 -7.74 -2.98 -4.60
N GLU A 77 -6.42 -3.11 -4.44
CA GLU A 77 -5.67 -4.27 -4.94
C GLU A 77 -6.07 -5.58 -4.24
N GLY A 78 -6.57 -5.50 -3.02
CA GLY A 78 -7.13 -6.62 -2.25
C GLY A 78 -8.55 -7.02 -2.67
N ASN A 79 -9.23 -6.20 -3.47
CA ASN A 79 -10.62 -6.38 -3.91
C ASN A 79 -11.66 -6.36 -2.76
N ASP A 80 -11.38 -5.61 -1.68
CA ASP A 80 -12.38 -5.23 -0.67
C ASP A 80 -12.98 -3.88 -1.08
N LEU A 81 -13.99 -3.94 -1.95
CA LEU A 81 -14.55 -2.74 -2.58
C LEU A 81 -15.16 -1.75 -1.57
N PRO A 82 -15.92 -2.19 -0.54
CA PRO A 82 -16.45 -1.28 0.47
C PRO A 82 -15.37 -0.46 1.17
N LYS A 83 -14.28 -1.10 1.61
CA LYS A 83 -13.16 -0.38 2.24
C LYS A 83 -12.36 0.44 1.25
N ALA A 84 -12.16 -0.06 0.02
CA ALA A 84 -11.47 0.70 -1.02
C ALA A 84 -12.20 2.02 -1.34
N VAL A 85 -13.53 2.00 -1.37
CA VAL A 85 -14.36 3.20 -1.54
C VAL A 85 -14.17 4.17 -0.37
N ASP A 86 -14.37 3.69 0.87
CA ASP A 86 -14.27 4.51 2.09
C ASP A 86 -12.89 5.19 2.22
N TYR A 87 -11.80 4.42 2.05
CA TYR A 87 -10.46 4.97 2.13
C TYR A 87 -10.09 5.85 0.94
N SER A 88 -10.61 5.57 -0.27
CA SER A 88 -10.42 6.48 -1.42
C SER A 88 -11.10 7.82 -1.17
N GLN A 89 -12.32 7.85 -0.61
CA GLN A 89 -12.98 9.10 -0.25
C GLN A 89 -12.17 9.88 0.78
N LYS A 90 -11.74 9.22 1.86
CA LYS A 90 -10.93 9.85 2.92
C LYS A 90 -9.59 10.38 2.40
N ALA A 91 -8.91 9.62 1.52
CA ALA A 91 -7.68 10.05 0.87
C ALA A 91 -7.93 11.27 -0.05
N GLY A 92 -9.07 11.28 -0.75
CA GLY A 92 -9.55 12.44 -1.52
C GLY A 92 -9.74 13.68 -0.67
N ASP A 93 -10.42 13.54 0.49
CA ASP A 93 -10.66 14.63 1.44
C ASP A 93 -9.36 15.18 2.02
N LYS A 94 -8.43 14.29 2.40
CA LYS A 94 -7.09 14.68 2.89
C LYS A 94 -6.32 15.45 1.81
N ALA A 95 -6.27 14.93 0.58
CA ALA A 95 -5.60 15.60 -0.52
C ALA A 95 -6.23 16.98 -0.82
N ALA A 96 -7.56 17.12 -0.73
CA ALA A 96 -8.25 18.40 -0.87
C ALA A 96 -7.85 19.40 0.23
N ARG A 97 -7.79 18.95 1.50
CA ARG A 97 -7.32 19.79 2.63
C ARG A 97 -5.89 20.29 2.43
N LEU A 98 -5.06 19.52 1.73
CA LEU A 98 -3.68 19.86 1.39
C LEU A 98 -3.53 20.60 0.04
N PHE A 99 -4.65 21.01 -0.58
CA PHE A 99 -4.68 21.67 -1.90
C PHE A 99 -4.09 20.82 -3.05
N ALA A 100 -3.96 19.51 -2.87
CA ALA A 100 -3.48 18.56 -3.88
C ALA A 100 -4.64 18.11 -4.79
N TRP A 101 -5.18 19.06 -5.57
CA TRP A 101 -6.43 18.90 -6.33
C TRP A 101 -6.41 17.73 -7.33
N ASP A 102 -5.32 17.54 -8.06
CA ASP A 102 -5.20 16.44 -9.02
C ASP A 102 -5.26 15.07 -8.32
N GLN A 103 -4.62 14.95 -7.16
CA GLN A 103 -4.63 13.72 -6.38
C GLN A 103 -6.00 13.47 -5.75
N SER A 104 -6.61 14.53 -5.21
CA SER A 104 -7.96 14.50 -4.65
C SER A 104 -8.98 14.02 -5.68
N ARG A 105 -8.95 14.60 -6.88
CA ARG A 105 -9.78 14.20 -8.02
C ARG A 105 -9.60 12.71 -8.35
N ARG A 106 -8.35 12.22 -8.47
CA ARG A 106 -8.07 10.80 -8.78
C ARG A 106 -8.68 9.84 -7.76
N TYR A 107 -8.60 10.18 -6.47
CA TYR A 107 -9.17 9.36 -5.42
C TYR A 107 -10.70 9.35 -5.45
N TYR A 108 -11.35 10.51 -5.65
CA TYR A 108 -12.80 10.54 -5.80
C TYR A 108 -13.30 9.83 -7.06
N GLU A 109 -12.61 9.99 -8.20
CA GLU A 109 -12.92 9.23 -9.43
C GLU A 109 -12.80 7.72 -9.20
N THR A 110 -11.82 7.28 -8.40
CA THR A 110 -11.69 5.87 -8.03
C THR A 110 -12.87 5.41 -7.18
N ALA A 111 -13.24 6.14 -6.14
CA ALA A 111 -14.39 5.82 -5.31
C ALA A 111 -15.70 5.73 -6.11
N LEU A 112 -15.97 6.70 -6.99
CA LEU A 112 -17.15 6.72 -7.86
C LEU A 112 -17.21 5.48 -8.77
N LYS A 113 -16.10 5.17 -9.48
CA LYS A 113 -16.01 3.98 -10.35
C LYS A 113 -16.25 2.66 -9.62
N LEU A 114 -15.94 2.60 -8.32
CA LEU A 114 -16.15 1.40 -7.51
C LEU A 114 -17.59 1.30 -7.00
N MET A 115 -18.26 2.43 -6.74
CA MET A 115 -19.67 2.46 -6.35
C MET A 115 -20.62 2.13 -7.50
N GLU A 116 -20.19 2.34 -8.74
CA GLU A 116 -20.96 2.04 -9.96
C GLU A 116 -20.91 0.56 -10.40
N LYS A 117 -20.12 -0.27 -9.71
CA LYS A 117 -19.99 -1.71 -9.98
C LYS A 117 -20.93 -2.54 -9.12
#